data_AF-A0R486-F1
#
_entry.id   AF-A0R486-F1
#
_cell.length_a   1.000
_cell.length_b   1.000
_cell.length_c   1.000
_cell.angle_alpha   90.00
_cell.angle_beta   90.00
_cell.angle_gamma   90.00
#
_symmetry.space_group_name_H-M   'P 1'
#
loop_
_entity.id
_entity.type
_entity.pdbx_description
1 polymer ?
#
loop_
_entity_poly.entity_id
_entity_poly.type
_entity_poly.pdbx_seq_one_letter_code
_entity_poly.pdbx_strand_id
1 'polypeptide(L)'
;MSQLFGGEMGRGDAITRDETGIRRLIGTVAIAMALICGALVQQTPVASAAPPVAAKDFTKPAIVILGYGLKPDGTMRQILYHRTLTGLVIAQAFPQSPVIVTGGNPQRGVTEAAAMRNLLLMLGFPANRIIVEDRANSTVQNAQFSVPLAKKAGTTGIILVTSSSHQGRADQNFADAGGNILATVSFPDSNPTVNISQFVRDVLSPLTPIG
;
A
#
# COMPACT_ATOMS: atom_id res chain seq x y z
N MET A 1 58.50 32.86 83.53
CA MET A 1 59.94 32.62 83.82
C MET A 1 60.52 31.81 82.68
N SER A 2 61.59 32.34 82.07
CA SER A 2 62.56 31.73 81.12
C SER A 2 62.00 31.14 79.81
N GLN A 3 62.18 31.75 78.62
CA GLN A 3 63.43 31.87 77.82
C GLN A 3 64.15 30.51 77.65
N LEU A 4 64.36 30.08 76.40
CA LEU A 4 65.69 29.94 75.77
C LEU A 4 65.56 29.52 74.28
N PHE A 5 66.12 30.37 73.39
CA PHE A 5 66.91 30.12 72.15
C PHE A 5 66.41 29.12 71.08
N GLY A 6 66.49 29.38 69.76
CA GLY A 6 67.22 30.38 68.98
C GLY A 6 68.01 29.70 67.85
N GLY A 7 67.86 30.19 66.59
CA GLY A 7 68.76 29.99 65.44
C GLY A 7 68.62 28.67 64.67
N GLU A 8 68.75 28.55 63.34
CA GLU A 8 69.20 29.46 62.29
C GLU A 8 68.64 29.04 60.92
N MET A 9 68.61 30.02 60.02
CA MET A 9 68.21 29.96 58.62
C MET A 9 69.46 29.79 57.74
N GLY A 10 69.46 28.86 56.78
CA GLY A 10 70.54 28.68 55.81
C GLY A 10 70.04 28.30 54.42
N ARG A 11 70.19 29.26 53.48
CA ARG A 11 69.85 29.23 52.05
C ARG A 11 70.80 28.36 51.21
N GLY A 12 70.27 27.86 50.08
CA GLY A 12 70.98 27.57 48.81
C GLY A 12 71.83 26.30 48.82
N ASP A 13 71.91 25.45 47.80
CA ASP A 13 71.59 25.61 46.38
C ASP A 13 71.23 24.27 45.74
N ALA A 14 70.61 24.39 44.58
CA ALA A 14 70.01 23.36 43.74
C ALA A 14 70.99 22.28 43.25
N ILE A 15 70.49 21.04 43.19
CA ILE A 15 70.86 20.10 42.13
C ILE A 15 69.57 19.52 41.52
N THR A 16 69.30 20.00 40.30
CA THR A 16 68.36 19.51 39.31
C THR A 16 68.67 18.07 38.87
N ARG A 17 67.61 17.28 38.60
CA ARG A 17 67.43 16.20 37.59
C ARG A 17 66.41 15.22 38.17
N ASP A 18 65.32 14.81 37.52
CA ASP A 18 65.04 14.64 36.09
C ASP A 18 63.51 14.48 35.92
N GLU A 19 62.80 15.51 35.43
CA GLU A 19 61.35 15.45 35.17
C GLU A 19 60.99 14.75 33.85
N THR A 20 61.95 14.09 33.20
CA THR A 20 61.76 13.53 31.84
C THR A 20 61.19 12.10 31.86
N GLY A 21 61.22 11.40 32.99
CA GLY A 21 60.74 10.03 33.13
C GLY A 21 59.23 9.86 33.25
N ILE A 22 58.54 10.79 33.92
CA ILE A 22 57.10 10.66 34.24
C ILE A 22 56.20 10.99 33.03
N ARG A 23 56.66 11.86 32.13
CA ARG A 23 55.91 12.26 30.94
C ARG A 23 55.80 11.18 29.86
N ARG A 24 56.67 10.17 29.88
CA ARG A 24 56.65 9.07 28.88
C ARG A 24 55.72 7.92 29.25
N LEU A 25 55.25 7.82 30.50
CA LEU A 25 54.37 6.73 30.93
C LEU A 25 52.88 7.04 30.69
N ILE A 26 52.50 8.33 30.70
CA ILE A 26 51.11 8.75 30.44
C ILE A 26 50.78 8.75 28.94
N GLY A 27 51.76 8.98 28.07
CA GLY A 27 51.57 9.01 26.62
C GLY A 27 51.25 7.64 25.98
N THR A 28 51.76 6.54 26.54
CA THR A 28 51.62 5.21 25.91
C THR A 28 50.29 4.52 26.26
N VAL A 29 49.68 4.83 27.42
CA VAL A 29 48.37 4.25 27.79
C VAL A 29 47.22 4.92 27.04
N ALA A 30 47.33 6.21 26.69
CA ALA A 30 46.30 6.92 25.94
C ALA A 30 46.22 6.49 24.45
N ILE A 31 47.35 6.07 23.85
CA ILE A 31 47.39 5.66 22.43
C ILE A 31 46.88 4.22 22.24
N ALA A 32 47.01 3.35 23.25
CA ALA A 32 46.49 1.97 23.18
C ALA A 32 44.95 1.87 23.24
N MET A 33 44.27 2.83 23.89
CA MET A 33 42.79 2.89 23.90
C MET A 33 42.17 3.60 22.68
N ALA A 34 42.96 4.32 21.89
CA ALA A 34 42.46 4.94 20.65
C ALA A 34 42.47 3.98 19.46
N LEU A 35 43.34 2.95 19.47
CA LEU A 35 43.43 1.97 18.37
C LEU A 35 42.41 0.82 18.48
N ILE A 36 41.79 0.61 19.64
CA ILE A 36 40.73 -0.38 19.82
C ILE A 36 39.35 0.20 19.45
N CYS A 37 39.16 1.53 19.48
CA CYS A 37 37.91 2.16 19.06
C CYS A 37 37.79 2.38 17.54
N GLY A 38 38.89 2.33 16.79
CA GLY A 38 38.89 2.50 15.33
C GLY A 38 38.48 1.27 14.52
N ALA A 39 38.42 0.08 15.14
CA ALA A 39 38.14 -1.18 14.46
C ALA A 39 36.67 -1.61 14.49
N LEU A 40 35.76 -0.78 15.01
CA LEU A 40 34.32 -1.06 15.01
C LEU A 40 33.53 0.03 14.27
N VAL A 41 34.06 0.54 13.17
CA VAL A 41 33.20 1.12 12.12
C VAL A 41 32.46 -0.05 11.49
N GLN A 42 31.33 -0.40 12.08
CA GLN A 42 30.36 -1.28 11.47
C GLN A 42 30.08 -0.72 10.07
N GLN A 43 30.41 -1.50 9.05
CA GLN A 43 29.89 -1.28 7.71
C GLN A 43 28.39 -1.35 7.86
N THR A 44 27.72 -0.20 7.91
CA THR A 44 26.28 -0.17 7.67
C THR A 44 26.12 -0.79 6.29
N PRO A 45 25.39 -1.91 6.14
CA PRO A 45 25.06 -2.35 4.81
C PRO A 45 24.32 -1.16 4.21
N VAL A 46 24.92 -0.56 3.18
CA VAL A 46 24.18 0.32 2.28
C VAL A 46 23.05 -0.55 1.77
N ALA A 47 21.89 -0.42 2.42
CA ALA A 47 20.69 -1.06 1.97
C ALA A 47 20.56 -0.59 0.53
N SER A 48 20.75 -1.52 -0.42
CA SER A 48 20.41 -1.26 -1.80
C SER A 48 18.97 -0.82 -1.75
N ALA A 49 18.73 0.48 -1.97
CA ALA A 49 17.38 1.00 -2.04
C ALA A 49 16.73 0.17 -3.12
N ALA A 50 15.80 -0.70 -2.73
CA ALA A 50 14.94 -1.38 -3.68
C ALA A 50 14.43 -0.28 -4.63
N PRO A 51 14.45 -0.51 -5.96
CA PRO A 51 13.94 0.48 -6.89
C PRO A 51 12.56 0.92 -6.38
N PRO A 52 12.27 2.24 -6.33
CA PRO A 52 11.01 2.72 -5.77
C PRO A 52 9.90 1.93 -6.45
N VAL A 53 9.13 1.18 -5.65
CA VAL A 53 7.97 0.45 -6.14
C VAL A 53 7.13 1.51 -6.83
N ALA A 54 7.04 1.46 -8.16
CA ALA A 54 6.35 2.47 -8.93
C ALA A 54 4.95 2.62 -8.34
N ALA A 55 4.66 3.81 -7.79
CA ALA A 55 3.41 4.05 -7.10
C ALA A 55 2.25 3.83 -8.08
N LYS A 56 1.22 3.10 -7.65
CA LYS A 56 0.03 2.85 -8.46
C LYS A 56 -0.70 4.17 -8.72
N ASP A 57 -1.05 4.44 -9.97
CA ASP A 57 -1.75 5.65 -10.38
C ASP A 57 -3.27 5.49 -10.23
N PHE A 58 -3.82 6.09 -9.19
CA PHE A 58 -5.26 6.11 -8.89
C PHE A 58 -5.99 7.38 -9.38
N THR A 59 -5.40 8.18 -10.28
CA THR A 59 -6.04 9.43 -10.75
C THR A 59 -7.35 9.19 -11.52
N LYS A 60 -7.45 8.09 -12.28
CA LYS A 60 -8.66 7.71 -13.03
C LYS A 60 -8.77 6.18 -13.24
N PRO A 61 -8.94 5.38 -12.18
CA PRO A 61 -9.14 3.93 -12.31
C PRO A 61 -10.47 3.61 -13.01
N ALA A 62 -10.60 2.49 -13.70
CA ALA A 62 -11.89 1.89 -14.02
C ALA A 62 -12.36 1.03 -12.85
N ILE A 63 -13.58 1.22 -12.35
CA ILE A 63 -14.19 0.31 -11.38
C ILE A 63 -14.86 -0.81 -12.17
N VAL A 64 -14.31 -2.02 -12.16
CA VAL A 64 -14.86 -3.17 -12.91
C VAL A 64 -15.59 -4.11 -11.96
N ILE A 65 -16.90 -4.24 -12.11
CA ILE A 65 -17.75 -5.09 -11.27
C ILE A 65 -18.05 -6.40 -12.00
N LEU A 66 -17.60 -7.52 -11.43
CA LEU A 66 -17.75 -8.85 -12.03
C LEU A 66 -19.11 -9.48 -11.73
N GLY A 67 -19.69 -10.09 -12.78
CA GLY A 67 -20.83 -11.00 -12.68
C GLY A 67 -20.58 -12.21 -11.77
N TYR A 68 -21.67 -12.84 -11.34
CA TYR A 68 -21.71 -14.02 -10.45
C TYR A 68 -22.82 -15.02 -10.83
N GLY A 69 -23.92 -14.53 -11.39
CA GLY A 69 -25.09 -15.26 -11.85
C GLY A 69 -26.38 -14.62 -11.35
N LEU A 70 -27.42 -14.66 -12.19
CA LEU A 70 -28.78 -14.34 -11.78
C LEU A 70 -29.49 -15.57 -11.20
N LYS A 71 -30.63 -15.33 -10.55
CA LYS A 71 -31.59 -16.38 -10.21
C LYS A 71 -32.41 -16.74 -11.46
N PRO A 72 -33.07 -17.91 -11.49
CA PRO A 72 -33.93 -18.31 -12.63
C PRO A 72 -35.06 -17.31 -12.94
N ASP A 73 -35.51 -16.55 -11.94
CA ASP A 73 -36.53 -15.51 -12.09
C ASP A 73 -36.01 -14.19 -12.69
N GLY A 74 -34.70 -14.10 -12.99
CA GLY A 74 -34.02 -12.92 -13.52
C GLY A 74 -33.53 -11.93 -12.46
N THR A 75 -33.79 -12.18 -11.18
CA THR A 75 -33.36 -11.29 -10.09
C THR A 75 -31.89 -11.53 -9.71
N MET A 76 -31.26 -10.51 -9.11
CA MET A 76 -29.90 -10.63 -8.61
C MET A 76 -29.79 -11.64 -7.47
N ARG A 77 -28.71 -12.43 -7.48
CA ARG A 77 -28.24 -13.13 -6.28
C ARG A 77 -27.65 -12.11 -5.30
N GLN A 78 -27.69 -12.42 -4.00
CA GLN A 78 -27.15 -11.55 -2.95
C GLN A 78 -25.69 -11.16 -3.20
N ILE A 79 -24.87 -12.09 -3.71
CA ILE A 79 -23.47 -11.81 -4.03
C ILE A 79 -23.34 -10.76 -5.14
N LEU A 80 -24.14 -10.85 -6.21
CA LEU A 80 -24.12 -9.88 -7.31
C LEU A 80 -24.61 -8.51 -6.83
N TYR A 81 -25.65 -8.48 -5.99
CA TYR A 81 -26.16 -7.26 -5.37
C TYR A 81 -25.07 -6.57 -4.53
N HIS A 82 -24.40 -7.31 -3.64
CA HIS A 82 -23.32 -6.76 -2.82
C HIS A 82 -22.13 -6.27 -3.64
N ARG A 83 -21.68 -7.00 -4.67
CA ARG A 83 -20.62 -6.52 -5.58
C ARG A 83 -21.01 -5.19 -6.22
N THR A 84 -22.26 -5.06 -6.65
CA THR A 84 -22.77 -3.84 -7.28
C THR A 84 -22.74 -2.66 -6.30
N LEU A 85 -23.18 -2.88 -5.06
CA LEU A 85 -23.12 -1.86 -4.02
C LEU A 85 -21.68 -1.48 -3.65
N THR A 86 -20.78 -2.45 -3.54
CA THR A 86 -19.36 -2.20 -3.30
C THR A 86 -18.76 -1.35 -4.41
N GLY A 87 -19.04 -1.67 -5.68
CA GLY A 87 -18.59 -0.87 -6.81
C GLY A 87 -19.18 0.54 -6.80
N LEU A 88 -20.44 0.71 -6.38
CA LEU A 88 -21.05 2.03 -6.20
C LEU A 88 -20.33 2.84 -5.12
N VAL A 89 -20.02 2.25 -3.97
CA VAL A 89 -19.29 2.90 -2.87
C VAL A 89 -17.89 3.33 -3.33
N ILE A 90 -17.15 2.45 -4.01
CA ILE A 90 -15.84 2.77 -4.58
C ILE A 90 -15.96 3.92 -5.58
N ALA A 91 -16.97 3.91 -6.44
CA ALA A 91 -17.15 4.93 -7.47
C ALA A 91 -17.45 6.34 -6.90
N GLN A 92 -17.88 6.46 -5.64
CA GLN A 92 -18.01 7.74 -4.94
C GLN A 92 -16.65 8.38 -4.65
N ALA A 93 -15.62 7.57 -4.36
CA ALA A 93 -14.26 8.06 -4.11
C ALA A 93 -13.54 8.49 -5.41
N PHE A 94 -14.04 8.06 -6.58
CA PHE A 94 -13.45 8.33 -7.88
C PHE A 94 -14.47 8.97 -8.84
N PRO A 95 -14.84 10.25 -8.66
CA PRO A 95 -15.92 10.88 -9.43
C PRO A 95 -15.67 10.98 -10.94
N GLN A 96 -14.40 10.92 -11.38
CA GLN A 96 -14.00 10.98 -12.79
C GLN A 96 -13.89 9.60 -13.47
N SER A 97 -14.08 8.54 -12.69
CA SER A 97 -13.87 7.17 -13.15
C SER A 97 -15.12 6.52 -13.73
N PRO A 98 -15.01 5.74 -14.82
CA PRO A 98 -16.11 4.91 -15.28
C PRO A 98 -16.31 3.70 -14.37
N VAL A 99 -17.55 3.21 -14.33
CA VAL A 99 -17.92 1.91 -13.76
C VAL A 99 -18.23 0.97 -14.92
N ILE A 100 -17.47 -0.10 -15.06
CA ILE A 100 -17.71 -1.16 -16.03
C ILE A 100 -18.43 -2.29 -15.30
N VAL A 101 -19.63 -2.66 -15.78
CA VAL A 101 -20.39 -3.81 -15.30
C VAL A 101 -20.29 -4.93 -16.33
N THR A 102 -19.79 -6.11 -15.94
CA THR A 102 -19.53 -7.22 -16.88
C THR A 102 -20.25 -8.50 -16.47
N GLY A 103 -20.86 -9.18 -17.45
CA GLY A 103 -21.57 -10.44 -17.28
C GLY A 103 -22.75 -10.56 -18.23
N GLY A 104 -22.65 -11.52 -19.14
CA GLY A 104 -23.51 -11.70 -20.31
C GLY A 104 -24.31 -12.99 -20.34
N ASN A 105 -24.42 -13.71 -19.21
CA ASN A 105 -25.23 -14.93 -19.14
C ASN A 105 -26.68 -14.58 -18.74
N PRO A 106 -27.64 -14.52 -19.69
CA PRO A 106 -28.97 -14.01 -19.40
C PRO A 106 -29.83 -14.99 -18.60
N GLN A 107 -30.69 -14.45 -17.75
CA GLN A 107 -31.84 -15.16 -17.17
C GLN A 107 -33.10 -14.36 -17.48
N ARG A 108 -34.09 -14.99 -18.11
CA ARG A 108 -35.33 -14.35 -18.60
C ARG A 108 -35.08 -13.08 -19.43
N GLY A 109 -34.07 -13.12 -20.29
CA GLY A 109 -33.72 -12.00 -21.18
C GLY A 109 -32.94 -10.86 -20.51
N VAL A 110 -32.60 -10.98 -19.23
CA VAL A 110 -31.79 -9.98 -18.50
C VAL A 110 -30.40 -10.53 -18.25
N THR A 111 -29.36 -9.80 -18.66
CA THR A 111 -27.96 -10.13 -18.32
C THR A 111 -27.58 -9.57 -16.95
N GLU A 112 -26.51 -10.11 -16.37
CA GLU A 112 -25.99 -9.62 -15.09
C GLU A 112 -25.55 -8.16 -15.20
N ALA A 113 -24.86 -7.79 -16.30
CA ALA A 113 -24.45 -6.42 -16.58
C ALA A 113 -25.65 -5.46 -16.68
N ALA A 114 -26.74 -5.88 -17.33
CA ALA A 114 -27.97 -5.10 -17.39
C ALA A 114 -28.61 -4.93 -16.00
N ALA A 115 -28.67 -6.00 -15.21
CA ALA A 115 -29.17 -5.94 -13.83
C ALA A 115 -28.34 -4.97 -12.97
N MET A 116 -27.01 -5.04 -13.05
CA MET A 116 -26.10 -4.16 -12.32
C MET A 116 -26.29 -2.70 -12.73
N ARG A 117 -26.35 -2.41 -14.04
CA ARG A 117 -26.66 -1.07 -14.55
C ARG A 117 -27.98 -0.55 -13.98
N ASN A 118 -29.05 -1.35 -14.02
CA ASN A 118 -30.37 -0.91 -13.56
C ASN A 118 -30.37 -0.59 -12.06
N LEU A 119 -29.67 -1.38 -11.26
CA LEU A 119 -29.51 -1.09 -9.83
C LEU A 119 -28.72 0.21 -9.59
N LEU A 120 -27.61 0.42 -10.30
CA LEU A 120 -26.82 1.65 -10.20
C LEU A 120 -27.65 2.89 -10.58
N LEU A 121 -28.42 2.82 -11.66
CA LEU A 121 -29.32 3.91 -12.09
C LEU A 121 -30.42 4.18 -11.05
N MET A 122 -31.02 3.13 -10.49
CA MET A 122 -32.05 3.24 -9.45
C MET A 122 -31.51 3.93 -8.19
N LEU A 123 -30.23 3.74 -7.88
CA LEU A 123 -29.53 4.40 -6.77
C LEU A 123 -28.98 5.78 -7.14
N GLY A 124 -29.32 6.32 -8.32
CA GLY A 124 -28.95 7.67 -8.75
C GLY A 124 -27.55 7.79 -9.35
N PHE A 125 -26.87 6.69 -9.67
CA PHE A 125 -25.55 6.75 -10.32
C PHE A 125 -25.67 7.25 -11.77
N PRO A 126 -24.81 8.18 -12.22
CA PRO A 126 -24.98 8.83 -13.52
C PRO A 126 -24.73 7.87 -14.69
N ALA A 127 -25.69 7.79 -15.60
CA ALA A 127 -25.71 6.81 -16.70
C ALA A 127 -24.49 6.91 -17.63
N ASN A 128 -23.97 8.12 -17.87
CA ASN A 128 -22.81 8.37 -18.71
C ASN A 128 -21.49 7.84 -18.12
N ARG A 129 -21.47 7.47 -16.83
CA ARG A 129 -20.32 6.82 -16.18
C ARG A 129 -20.42 5.30 -16.20
N ILE A 130 -21.53 4.71 -16.62
CA ILE A 130 -21.72 3.26 -16.67
C ILE A 130 -21.39 2.75 -18.06
N ILE A 131 -20.43 1.83 -18.14
CA ILE A 131 -20.11 1.06 -19.34
C ILE A 131 -20.63 -0.36 -19.13
N VAL A 132 -21.50 -0.81 -20.03
CA VAL A 132 -22.09 -2.16 -19.97
C VAL A 132 -21.30 -3.09 -20.86
N GLU A 133 -20.89 -4.22 -20.31
CA GLU A 133 -20.31 -5.35 -21.03
C GLU A 133 -21.20 -6.59 -20.78
N ASP A 134 -22.07 -6.90 -21.72
CA ASP A 134 -23.13 -7.91 -21.58
C ASP A 134 -22.92 -9.16 -22.44
N ARG A 135 -21.68 -9.41 -22.89
CA ARG A 135 -21.36 -10.54 -23.79
C ARG A 135 -20.60 -11.66 -23.09
N ALA A 136 -19.89 -11.38 -22.00
CA ALA A 136 -19.06 -12.37 -21.34
C ALA A 136 -19.86 -13.52 -20.69
N ASN A 137 -19.49 -14.76 -20.99
CA ASN A 137 -20.10 -15.97 -20.41
C ASN A 137 -19.22 -16.68 -19.37
N SER A 138 -18.05 -16.11 -19.06
CA SER A 138 -17.05 -16.70 -18.17
C SER A 138 -16.16 -15.62 -17.57
N THR A 139 -15.44 -15.95 -16.49
CA THR A 139 -14.49 -15.03 -15.85
C THR A 139 -13.36 -14.60 -16.79
N VAL A 140 -12.92 -15.50 -17.69
CA VAL A 140 -11.90 -15.19 -18.71
C VAL A 140 -12.44 -14.14 -19.68
N GLN A 141 -13.67 -14.31 -20.17
CA GLN A 141 -14.29 -13.35 -21.07
C GLN A 141 -14.59 -12.01 -20.38
N ASN A 142 -14.99 -12.02 -19.11
CA ASN A 142 -15.17 -10.78 -18.34
C ASN A 142 -13.90 -9.93 -18.40
N ALA A 143 -12.72 -10.56 -18.21
CA ALA A 143 -11.43 -9.90 -18.31
C ALA A 143 -11.11 -9.44 -19.74
N GLN A 144 -11.21 -10.35 -20.71
CA GLN A 144 -10.92 -10.07 -22.13
C GLN A 144 -11.77 -8.95 -22.71
N PHE A 145 -13.01 -8.80 -22.25
CA PHE A 145 -13.93 -7.76 -22.75
C PHE A 145 -13.86 -6.48 -21.92
N SER A 146 -13.62 -6.55 -20.61
CA SER A 146 -13.53 -5.36 -19.75
C SER A 146 -12.22 -4.59 -19.89
N VAL A 147 -11.08 -5.28 -20.08
CA VAL A 147 -9.76 -4.61 -20.18
C VAL A 147 -9.70 -3.64 -21.38
N PRO A 148 -10.13 -4.00 -22.60
CA PRO A 148 -10.18 -3.06 -23.72
C PRO A 148 -11.11 -1.87 -23.47
N LEU A 149 -12.24 -2.07 -22.76
CA LEU A 149 -13.18 -1.00 -22.41
C LEU A 149 -12.54 0.01 -21.45
N ALA A 150 -11.81 -0.47 -20.44
CA ALA A 150 -11.05 0.39 -19.53
C ALA A 150 -9.99 1.21 -20.29
N LYS A 151 -9.21 0.56 -21.15
CA LYS A 151 -8.20 1.23 -22.01
C LYS A 151 -8.83 2.30 -22.90
N LYS A 152 -9.94 1.97 -23.58
CA LYS A 152 -10.68 2.91 -24.44
C LYS A 152 -11.24 4.12 -23.66
N ALA A 153 -11.58 3.94 -22.40
CA ALA A 153 -12.03 5.03 -21.52
C ALA A 153 -10.89 5.90 -20.97
N GLY A 154 -9.63 5.59 -21.33
CA GLY A 154 -8.45 6.33 -20.89
C GLY A 154 -8.24 6.25 -19.39
N THR A 155 -8.45 5.07 -18.80
CA THR A 155 -8.25 4.85 -17.36
C THR A 155 -6.81 4.48 -17.04
N THR A 156 -6.33 4.88 -15.87
CA THR A 156 -4.95 4.64 -15.41
C THR A 156 -4.72 3.18 -14.99
N GLY A 157 -5.78 2.48 -14.62
CA GLY A 157 -5.79 1.06 -14.32
C GLY A 157 -7.17 0.60 -13.88
N ILE A 158 -7.25 -0.54 -13.20
CA ILE A 158 -8.50 -1.21 -12.83
C ILE A 158 -8.57 -1.40 -11.32
N ILE A 159 -9.69 -1.02 -10.73
CA ILE A 159 -10.13 -1.51 -9.41
C ILE A 159 -11.15 -2.61 -9.67
N LEU A 160 -10.78 -3.85 -9.34
CA LEU A 160 -11.60 -5.02 -9.60
C LEU A 160 -12.53 -5.30 -8.42
N VAL A 161 -13.82 -5.46 -8.67
CA VAL A 161 -14.83 -5.76 -7.65
C VAL A 161 -15.37 -7.18 -7.87
N THR A 162 -15.11 -8.06 -6.91
CA THR A 162 -15.44 -9.50 -6.99
C THR A 162 -15.83 -10.07 -5.62
N SER A 163 -15.80 -11.40 -5.46
CA SER A 163 -15.94 -12.09 -4.18
C SER A 163 -14.70 -12.88 -3.86
N SER A 164 -14.42 -13.11 -2.58
CA SER A 164 -13.23 -13.83 -2.10
C SER A 164 -13.06 -15.19 -2.77
N SER A 165 -14.13 -15.98 -2.86
CA SER A 165 -14.16 -17.27 -3.56
C SER A 165 -13.81 -17.22 -5.05
N HIS A 166 -13.78 -16.03 -5.66
CA HIS A 166 -13.51 -15.81 -7.07
C HIS A 166 -12.31 -14.89 -7.31
N GLN A 167 -11.71 -14.33 -6.27
CA GLN A 167 -10.67 -13.31 -6.37
C GLN A 167 -9.44 -13.85 -7.10
N GLY A 168 -8.88 -14.99 -6.66
CA GLY A 168 -7.66 -15.53 -7.29
C GLY A 168 -7.82 -15.79 -8.79
N ARG A 169 -8.98 -16.28 -9.22
CA ARG A 169 -9.29 -16.43 -10.66
C ARG A 169 -9.46 -15.09 -11.36
N ALA A 170 -10.09 -14.12 -10.70
CA ALA A 170 -10.34 -12.81 -11.28
C ALA A 170 -9.02 -12.05 -11.50
N ASP A 171 -8.15 -12.03 -10.49
CA ASP A 171 -6.84 -11.37 -10.56
C ASP A 171 -5.99 -11.98 -11.68
N GLN A 172 -5.90 -13.31 -11.75
CA GLN A 172 -5.16 -13.99 -12.81
C GLN A 172 -5.70 -13.67 -14.21
N ASN A 173 -7.01 -13.81 -14.43
CA ASN A 173 -7.61 -13.57 -15.75
C ASN A 173 -7.46 -12.12 -16.22
N PHE A 174 -7.54 -11.14 -15.31
CA PHE A 174 -7.33 -9.73 -15.65
C PHE A 174 -5.86 -9.42 -15.94
N ALA A 175 -4.93 -10.04 -15.22
CA ALA A 175 -3.51 -9.96 -15.53
C ALA A 175 -3.20 -10.57 -16.90
N ASP A 176 -3.72 -11.76 -17.19
CA ASP A 176 -3.54 -12.47 -18.47
C ASP A 176 -4.15 -11.70 -19.66
N ALA A 177 -5.25 -10.98 -19.43
CA ALA A 177 -5.84 -10.08 -20.43
C ALA A 177 -5.06 -8.76 -20.61
N GLY A 178 -3.94 -8.57 -19.90
CA GLY A 178 -3.11 -7.38 -19.96
C GLY A 178 -3.73 -6.16 -19.29
N GLY A 179 -4.50 -6.38 -18.21
CA GLY A 179 -5.06 -5.34 -17.37
C GLY A 179 -4.06 -4.82 -16.33
N ASN A 180 -3.99 -3.50 -16.16
CA ASN A 180 -3.24 -2.88 -15.06
C ASN A 180 -4.10 -2.88 -13.79
N ILE A 181 -3.98 -3.92 -12.94
CA ILE A 181 -4.78 -4.04 -11.72
C ILE A 181 -4.16 -3.17 -10.62
N LEU A 182 -4.88 -2.14 -10.21
CA LEU A 182 -4.48 -1.22 -9.14
C LEU A 182 -4.89 -1.77 -7.76
N ALA A 183 -6.10 -2.31 -7.66
CA ALA A 183 -6.59 -2.94 -6.45
C ALA A 183 -7.67 -3.97 -6.78
N THR A 184 -7.87 -4.94 -5.88
CA THR A 184 -9.00 -5.86 -5.92
C THR A 184 -9.77 -5.77 -4.62
N VAL A 185 -11.08 -5.58 -4.71
CA VAL A 185 -12.00 -5.48 -3.58
C VAL A 185 -12.99 -6.64 -3.66
N SER A 186 -13.01 -7.45 -2.61
CA SER A 186 -13.77 -8.69 -2.56
C SER A 186 -14.77 -8.72 -1.40
N PHE A 187 -15.98 -9.24 -1.67
CA PHE A 187 -17.03 -9.47 -0.67
C PHE A 187 -17.89 -10.71 -1.01
N PRO A 188 -18.41 -11.51 -0.06
CA PRO A 188 -18.20 -11.49 1.39
C PRO A 188 -17.02 -12.37 1.83
N ASP A 189 -16.26 -11.88 2.80
CA ASP A 189 -15.76 -12.72 3.90
C ASP A 189 -16.56 -12.29 5.13
N SER A 190 -16.76 -13.19 6.09
CA SER A 190 -17.74 -13.22 7.18
C SER A 190 -17.83 -12.00 8.13
N ASN A 191 -17.29 -10.83 7.80
CA ASN A 191 -17.45 -9.59 8.54
C ASN A 191 -17.45 -8.33 7.62
N PRO A 192 -18.59 -7.65 7.42
CA PRO A 192 -18.71 -6.49 6.53
C PRO A 192 -17.94 -5.24 6.98
N THR A 193 -17.64 -5.09 8.28
CA THR A 193 -17.00 -3.89 8.86
C THR A 193 -15.48 -3.85 8.58
N VAL A 194 -14.87 -5.00 8.32
CA VAL A 194 -13.41 -5.12 8.10
C VAL A 194 -13.02 -4.69 6.69
N ASN A 195 -13.94 -4.73 5.72
CA ASN A 195 -13.62 -4.56 4.29
C ASN A 195 -13.65 -3.10 3.80
N ILE A 196 -14.57 -2.26 4.29
CA ILE A 196 -14.52 -0.81 4.00
C ILE A 196 -13.30 -0.18 4.65
N SER A 197 -12.95 -0.58 5.88
CA SER A 197 -11.79 -0.04 6.59
C SER A 197 -10.47 -0.49 5.96
N GLN A 198 -10.40 -1.72 5.43
CA GLN A 198 -9.24 -2.18 4.67
C GLN A 198 -9.12 -1.45 3.32
N PHE A 199 -10.21 -1.24 2.58
CA PHE A 199 -10.19 -0.43 1.35
C PHE A 199 -9.83 1.05 1.62
N VAL A 200 -10.40 1.65 2.67
CA VAL A 200 -10.06 3.02 3.10
C VAL A 200 -8.58 3.08 3.50
N ARG A 201 -8.05 2.10 4.24
CA ARG A 201 -6.62 2.03 4.58
C ARG A 201 -5.71 1.84 3.37
N ASP A 202 -6.04 0.93 2.47
CA ASP A 202 -5.13 0.51 1.40
C ASP A 202 -5.21 1.42 0.16
N VAL A 203 -6.34 2.10 -0.06
CA VAL A 203 -6.60 2.89 -1.28
C VAL A 203 -6.82 4.37 -0.99
N LEU A 204 -7.41 4.75 0.15
CA LEU A 204 -7.72 6.16 0.46
C LEU A 204 -6.73 6.79 1.46
N SER A 205 -6.12 6.02 2.35
CA SER A 205 -5.12 6.52 3.31
C SER A 205 -3.88 7.16 2.68
N PRO A 206 -3.40 6.74 1.48
CA PRO A 206 -2.35 7.47 0.79
C PRO A 206 -2.80 8.81 0.18
N LEU A 207 -4.11 9.04 0.07
CA LEU A 207 -4.72 10.22 -0.57
C LEU A 207 -5.27 11.24 0.43
N THR A 208 -5.32 10.88 1.72
CA THR A 208 -5.66 11.78 2.82
C THR A 208 -4.73 11.51 4.01
N PRO A 209 -3.77 12.40 4.33
CA PRO A 209 -3.05 12.29 5.59
C PRO A 209 -4.05 12.56 6.71
N ILE A 210 -4.51 11.49 7.35
CA ILE A 210 -5.26 11.59 8.60
C ILE A 210 -4.21 11.81 9.69
N GLY A 211 -3.95 13.08 9.98
CA GLY A 211 -3.23 13.51 11.19
C GLY A 211 -4.10 13.42 12.42
#